data_AF-A0A657AKY0-F1
#
_entry.id   AF-A0A657AKY0-F1
#
_cell.length_a   1.000
_cell.length_b   1.000
_cell.length_c   1.000
_cell.angle_alpha   90.00
_cell.angle_beta   90.00
_cell.angle_gamma   90.00
#
_symmetry.space_group_name_H-M   'P 1'
#
loop_
_entity.id
_entity.type
_entity.pdbx_description
1 polymer ?
#
loop_
_entity_poly.entity_id
_entity_poly.type
_entity_poly.pdbx_seq_one_letter_code
_entity_poly.pdbx_strand_id
1 'polypeptide(L)' 'MIIDPSFLSPDALDGLINDYCLRDWGLNDVEAPLETRKSQVQQALKQGKLVIQYSEEEESAHIMSADSLGLDN' A
#
# COMPACT_ATOMS: atom_id res chain seq x y z
N MET A 1 -3.03 0.80 13.50
CA MET A 1 -2.31 -0.49 13.70
C MET A 1 -1.78 -1.00 12.37
N ILE A 2 -0.61 -1.64 12.35
CA ILE A 2 -0.10 -2.28 11.12
C ILE A 2 -0.58 -3.73 11.07
N ILE A 3 -1.16 -4.14 9.95
CA ILE A 3 -1.60 -5.52 9.70
C ILE A 3 -0.97 -6.07 8.43
N ASP A 4 -0.90 -7.40 8.35
CA ASP A 4 -0.42 -8.06 7.14
C ASP A 4 -1.48 -8.01 6.04
N PRO A 5 -1.13 -7.69 4.78
CA PRO A 5 -2.07 -7.65 3.66
C PRO A 5 -2.73 -9.01 3.41
N SER A 6 -2.15 -10.12 3.87
CA SER A 6 -2.76 -11.45 3.80
C SER A 6 -3.98 -11.63 4.70
N PHE A 7 -4.20 -10.77 5.70
CA PHE A 7 -5.41 -10.78 6.52
C PHE A 7 -6.59 -10.10 5.84
N LEU A 8 -6.34 -9.31 4.79
CA LEU A 8 -7.37 -8.64 4.00
C LEU A 8 -7.90 -9.57 2.92
N SER A 9 -9.19 -9.40 2.60
CA SER A 9 -9.75 -10.02 1.40
C SER A 9 -9.09 -9.44 0.14
N PRO A 10 -8.98 -10.21 -0.96
CA PRO A 10 -8.35 -9.74 -2.19
C PRO A 10 -9.03 -8.50 -2.76
N ASP A 11 -10.34 -8.37 -2.57
CA ASP A 11 -11.13 -7.19 -2.96
C ASP A 11 -10.74 -5.94 -2.15
N ALA A 12 -10.66 -6.07 -0.82
CA ALA A 12 -10.20 -5.00 0.05
C ALA A 12 -8.77 -4.60 -0.31
N LEU A 13 -7.87 -5.57 -0.51
CA LEU A 13 -6.49 -5.31 -0.90
C LEU A 13 -6.41 -4.60 -2.26
N ASP A 14 -7.19 -5.01 -3.27
CA ASP A 14 -7.22 -4.30 -4.57
C ASP A 14 -7.72 -2.87 -4.38
N GLY A 15 -8.77 -2.64 -3.59
CA GLY A 15 -9.26 -1.29 -3.27
C GLY A 15 -8.16 -0.40 -2.68
N LEU A 16 -7.40 -0.93 -1.72
CA LEU A 16 -6.26 -0.23 -1.13
C LEU A 16 -5.14 0.05 -2.12
N ILE A 17 -4.82 -0.91 -2.99
CA ILE A 17 -3.80 -0.75 -4.03
C ILE A 17 -4.24 0.32 -5.03
N ASN A 18 -5.51 0.35 -5.42
CA ASN A 18 -6.04 1.40 -6.31
C ASN A 18 -5.96 2.76 -5.62
N ASP A 19 -6.42 2.89 -4.37
CA ASP A 19 -6.36 4.16 -3.63
C ASP A 19 -4.92 4.65 -3.48
N TYR A 20 -3.99 3.73 -3.15
CA TYR A 20 -2.57 4.04 -3.07
C TYR A 20 -1.96 4.44 -4.42
N CYS A 21 -2.40 3.81 -5.52
CA CYS A 21 -1.96 4.15 -6.87
C CYS A 21 -2.55 5.48 -7.38
N LEU A 22 -3.72 5.87 -6.87
CA LEU A 22 -4.42 7.13 -7.17
C LEU A 22 -3.88 8.29 -6.34
N ARG A 23 -3.50 8.04 -5.09
CA ARG A 23 -2.83 9.02 -4.24
C ARG A 23 -1.37 9.15 -4.71
N ASP A 24 -1.01 10.35 -5.15
CA ASP A 24 0.29 10.69 -5.75
C ASP A 24 1.45 10.61 -4.71
N TRP A 25 1.83 9.40 -4.28
CA TRP A 25 2.89 9.16 -3.29
C TRP A 25 4.27 8.89 -3.95
N GLY A 26 4.65 9.67 -4.96
CA GLY A 26 6.03 9.69 -5.46
C GLY A 26 6.48 8.50 -6.32
N LEU A 27 5.68 7.45 -6.49
CA LEU A 27 5.86 6.44 -7.55
C LEU A 27 5.50 6.98 -8.96
N ASN A 28 5.08 8.25 -9.02
CA ASN A 28 4.60 8.93 -10.22
C ASN A 28 5.74 9.43 -11.13
N ASP A 29 7.01 9.28 -10.72
CA ASP A 29 8.17 9.62 -11.57
C ASP A 29 8.33 8.68 -12.77
N VAL A 30 7.51 7.61 -12.83
CA VAL A 30 7.44 6.71 -13.96
C VAL A 30 6.05 6.81 -14.58
N GLU A 31 5.98 7.13 -15.88
CA GLU A 31 4.83 6.96 -16.78
C GLU A 31 4.44 5.46 -16.93
N ALA A 32 4.60 4.68 -15.87
CA ALA A 32 4.30 3.27 -15.84
C ALA A 32 2.78 3.08 -15.80
N PRO A 33 2.24 2.16 -16.62
CA PRO A 33 0.82 1.86 -16.64
C PRO A 33 0.35 1.37 -15.26
N LEU A 34 -0.94 1.57 -14.97
CA LEU A 34 -1.59 1.17 -13.72
C LEU A 34 -1.26 -0.28 -13.32
N GLU A 35 -1.18 -1.21 -14.28
CA GLU A 35 -0.82 -2.60 -14.03
C GLU A 35 0.60 -2.78 -13.45
N THR A 36 1.56 -2.01 -13.95
CA THR A 36 2.93 -1.99 -13.42
C THR A 36 2.95 -1.40 -12.02
N ARG A 37 2.17 -0.35 -11.75
CA ARG A 37 2.04 0.24 -10.41
C ARG A 37 1.44 -0.76 -9.43
N LYS A 38 0.35 -1.46 -9.80
CA LYS A 38 -0.23 -2.54 -9.00
C LYS A 38 0.78 -3.63 -8.68
N SER A 39 1.54 -4.08 -9.68
CA SER A 39 2.58 -5.10 -9.49
C SER A 39 3.69 -4.64 -8.56
N GLN A 40 4.13 -3.37 -8.67
CA GLN A 40 5.13 -2.79 -7.78
C GLN A 40 4.62 -2.71 -6.34
N VAL A 41 3.37 -2.27 -6.13
CA VAL A 41 2.75 -2.22 -4.79
C VAL A 41 2.65 -3.62 -4.19
N GLN A 42 2.18 -4.61 -4.96
CA GLN A 42 2.12 -6.00 -4.51
C GLN A 42 3.50 -6.56 -4.16
N GLN A 43 4.52 -6.25 -4.95
CA GLN A 43 5.89 -6.68 -4.69
C GLN A 43 6.46 -5.99 -3.45
N ALA A 44 6.19 -4.70 -3.26
CA ALA A 44 6.66 -3.93 -2.12
C ALA A 44 5.96 -4.34 -0.81
N LEU A 45 4.68 -4.70 -0.86
CA LEU A 45 3.96 -5.36 0.25
C LEU A 45 4.63 -6.69 0.62
N LYS A 46 4.96 -7.53 -0.38
CA LYS A 46 5.67 -8.79 -0.14
C LYS A 46 7.09 -8.61 0.40
N GLN A 47 7.76 -7.50 0.06
CA GLN A 47 9.09 -7.16 0.55
C GLN A 47 9.06 -6.51 1.93
N GLY A 48 7.89 -6.19 2.49
CA GLY A 48 7.76 -5.44 3.75
C GLY A 48 8.11 -3.95 3.63
N LYS A 49 8.26 -3.43 2.41
CA LYS A 49 8.49 -1.99 2.15
C LYS A 49 7.21 -1.18 2.27
N LEU A 50 6.08 -1.80 1.93
CA LEU A 50 4.75 -1.25 2.14
C LEU A 50 4.07 -2.05 3.24
N VAL A 51 3.34 -1.35 4.09
CA VAL A 51 2.58 -1.92 5.19
C VAL A 51 1.14 -1.44 5.12
N ILE A 52 0.22 -2.26 5.61
CA ILE A 52 -1.18 -1.87 5.70
C ILE A 52 -1.39 -1.23 7.07
N GLN A 53 -1.68 0.07 7.07
CA GLN A 53 -2.14 0.78 8.25
C GLN A 53 -3.65 0.67 8.35
N TYR A 54 -4.15 -0.05 9.34
CA TYR A 54 -5.55 -0.07 9.72
C TYR A 54 -5.84 0.98 10.80
N SER A 55 -6.85 1.81 10.58
CA SER A 55 -7.35 2.80 11.52
C SER A 55 -8.67 2.31 12.09
N GLU A 56 -8.70 2.03 13.39
CA GLU A 56 -9.95 1.65 14.09
C GLU A 56 -10.98 2.79 14.08
N GLU A 57 -10.52 4.04 14.07
CA GLU A 57 -11.38 5.22 14.11
C GLU A 57 -12.15 5.44 12.81
N GLU A 58 -11.50 5.18 11.67
CA GLU A 58 -12.13 5.27 10.34
C GLU A 58 -12.65 3.92 9.84
N GLU A 59 -12.48 2.85 10.64
CA GLU A 59 -12.75 1.46 10.29
C GLU A 59 -12.16 1.05 8.93
N SER A 60 -11.06 1.72 8.54
CA SER A 60 -10.50 1.71 7.19
C SER A 60 -9.02 1.36 7.22
N ALA A 61 -8.58 0.64 6.20
CA ALA A 61 -7.17 0.35 5.97
C ALA A 61 -6.62 1.29 4.89
N HIS A 62 -5.32 1.55 4.93
CA HIS A 62 -4.58 2.28 3.91
C HIS A 62 -3.19 1.67 3.74
N ILE A 63 -2.67 1.68 2.52
CA ILE A 63 -1.27 1.30 2.28
C ILE A 63 -0.38 2.50 2.59
N MET A 64 0.68 2.27 3.35
CA MET A 64 1.72 3.26 3.61
C MET A 64 3.11 2.65 3.42
N SER A 65 4.07 3.47 3.01
CA SER A 65 5.47 3.08 3.00
C SER A 65 6.04 3.04 4.41
N ALA A 66 6.81 2.00 4.71
CA ALA A 66 7.51 1.86 5.99
C ALA A 66 8.45 3.06 6.26
N ASP A 67 9.06 3.60 5.21
CA ASP A 67 9.86 4.83 5.20
C ASP A 67 9.06 6.06 5.70
N SER A 68 7.81 6.22 5.25
CA SER A 68 6.93 7.32 5.72
C SER A 68 6.59 7.21 7.21
N LEU A 69 6.65 6.00 7.77
CA LEU A 69 6.45 5.72 9.19
C LEU A 69 7.74 5.89 10.01
N GLY A 70 8.88 6.21 9.38
CA GLY A 70 10.18 6.31 10.06
C GLY A 70 10.65 4.98 10.64
N LEU A 71 10.25 3.86 10.04
CA LEU A 71 10.69 2.50 10.42
C LEU A 71 12.05 2.14 9.79
N ASP A 72 12.77 3.12 9.26
CA ASP A 72 14.15 2.97 8.80
C ASP A 72 15.06 2.70 10.01
N ASN A 73 15.64 1.51 10.07
CA ASN A 73 16.69 1.13 11.02
C ASN A 73 18.06 1.23 10.37
#